data_AF-A7H5H1-F1
#
_entry.id   AF-A7H5H1-F1
#
_cell.length_a   1.000
_cell.length_b   1.000
_cell.length_c   1.000
_cell.angle_alpha   90.00
_cell.angle_beta   90.00
_cell.angle_gamma   90.00
#
_symmetry.space_group_name_H-M   'P 1'
#
loop_
_entity.id
_entity.type
_entity.pdbx_description
1 polymer ?
#
loop_
_entity_poly.entity_id
_entity_poly.type
_entity_poly.pdbx_seq_one_letter_code
_entity_poly.pdbx_strand_id
1 'polypeptide(L)'
;MFFFSNSDIEYNEAYTETDNLLKIILSYNVLSEYDILRESQVLKVNNKNKPSNQTDKNHYRKAKSRIQNHLSYKLGQALIENSKSIFGYIRIPYVLSYIKDKHKFEQKAYEEKIKENPNLALPPLETYPDYNEALKEKECFTYKLGEALIQASKNWYGGGYIKFAFKDVPRLKREFRKR
;
A
#
# COMPACT_ATOMS: atom_id res chain seq x y z
N MET A 1 -40.61 4.15 29.15
CA MET A 1 -40.37 3.60 27.80
C MET A 1 -38.95 3.98 27.43
N PHE A 2 -38.09 2.95 27.30
CA PHE A 2 -36.66 2.93 26.99
C PHE A 2 -35.67 3.61 27.97
N PHE A 3 -35.36 2.82 29.00
CA PHE A 3 -34.04 2.73 29.64
C PHE A 3 -33.01 2.21 28.61
N PHE A 4 -31.83 2.81 28.52
CA PHE A 4 -30.49 2.18 28.59
C PHE A 4 -29.42 3.31 28.58
N SER A 5 -28.41 3.16 29.43
CA SER A 5 -27.33 4.10 29.74
C SER A 5 -26.37 4.35 28.57
N ASN A 6 -26.03 5.62 28.34
CA ASN A 6 -25.10 6.10 27.31
C ASN A 6 -23.64 5.60 27.46
N SER A 7 -23.29 4.88 28.53
CA SER A 7 -21.91 4.40 28.75
C SER A 7 -21.56 3.16 27.93
N ASP A 8 -22.55 2.31 27.63
CA ASP A 8 -22.27 0.98 27.04
C ASP A 8 -22.32 1.01 25.51
N ILE A 9 -22.99 2.02 24.92
CA ILE A 9 -23.04 2.24 23.47
C ILE A 9 -21.72 2.88 23.01
N GLU A 10 -21.21 3.88 23.73
CA GLU A 10 -19.89 4.45 23.48
C GLU A 10 -18.77 3.42 23.71
N TYR A 11 -18.92 2.54 24.70
CA TYR A 11 -17.98 1.45 24.94
C TYR A 11 -17.99 0.40 23.82
N ASN A 12 -19.17 -0.02 23.35
CA ASN A 12 -19.29 -1.01 22.26
C ASN A 12 -18.91 -0.45 20.88
N GLU A 13 -19.16 0.84 20.60
CA GLU A 13 -18.65 1.50 19.39
C GLU A 13 -17.13 1.66 19.44
N ALA A 14 -16.56 2.05 20.57
CA ALA A 14 -15.11 2.08 20.76
C ALA A 14 -14.49 0.67 20.66
N TYR A 15 -15.17 -0.39 21.15
CA TYR A 15 -14.70 -1.78 21.06
C TYR A 15 -14.75 -2.34 19.64
N THR A 16 -15.80 -2.00 18.88
CA THR A 16 -15.89 -2.37 17.45
C THR A 16 -14.96 -1.52 16.57
N GLU A 17 -14.60 -0.31 17.01
CA GLU A 17 -13.59 0.54 16.39
C GLU A 17 -12.17 0.05 16.68
N THR A 18 -11.85 -0.36 17.91
CA THR A 18 -10.56 -1.00 18.24
C THR A 18 -10.43 -2.37 17.58
N ASP A 19 -11.50 -3.16 17.45
CA ASP A 19 -11.49 -4.43 16.71
C ASP A 19 -11.33 -4.21 15.20
N ASN A 20 -11.90 -3.17 14.61
CA ASN A 20 -11.64 -2.82 13.21
C ASN A 20 -10.24 -2.25 13.00
N LEU A 21 -9.73 -1.44 13.94
CA LEU A 21 -8.35 -0.96 13.94
C LEU A 21 -7.38 -2.13 14.10
N LEU A 22 -7.65 -3.05 15.02
CA LEU A 22 -6.91 -4.30 15.17
C LEU A 22 -7.04 -5.15 13.92
N LYS A 23 -8.20 -5.27 13.28
CA LYS A 23 -8.39 -6.03 12.04
C LYS A 23 -7.66 -5.41 10.85
N ILE A 24 -7.58 -4.09 10.78
CA ILE A 24 -6.80 -3.35 9.77
C ILE A 24 -5.31 -3.49 10.07
N ILE A 25 -4.87 -3.20 11.29
CA ILE A 25 -3.49 -3.35 11.76
C ILE A 25 -3.03 -4.81 11.60
N LEU A 26 -3.86 -5.78 11.97
CA LEU A 26 -3.63 -7.21 11.76
C LEU A 26 -3.65 -7.55 10.27
N SER A 27 -4.52 -6.99 9.43
CA SER A 27 -4.43 -7.21 7.97
C SER A 27 -3.10 -6.69 7.39
N TYR A 28 -2.62 -5.54 7.88
CA TYR A 28 -1.34 -4.93 7.47
C TYR A 28 -0.11 -5.61 8.10
N ASN A 29 -0.24 -6.16 9.31
CA ASN A 29 0.80 -6.91 10.02
C ASN A 29 0.89 -8.34 9.48
N VAL A 30 -0.24 -8.97 9.15
CA VAL A 30 -0.34 -10.22 8.41
C VAL A 30 0.38 -10.05 7.07
N LEU A 31 0.18 -8.95 6.34
CA LEU A 31 0.92 -8.73 5.08
C LEU A 31 2.46 -8.64 5.27
N SER A 32 2.96 -7.98 6.33
CA SER A 32 4.42 -7.94 6.57
C SER A 32 4.98 -9.23 7.19
N GLU A 33 4.20 -9.93 8.01
CA GLU A 33 4.54 -11.26 8.52
C GLU A 33 4.55 -12.29 7.38
N TYR A 34 3.65 -12.16 6.39
CA TYR A 34 3.68 -12.92 5.15
C TYR A 34 4.93 -12.64 4.31
N ASP A 35 5.45 -11.40 4.29
CA ASP A 35 6.70 -11.08 3.58
C ASP A 35 7.94 -11.70 4.26
N ILE A 36 7.98 -11.68 5.60
CA ILE A 36 9.04 -12.32 6.42
C ILE A 36 8.95 -13.85 6.31
N LEU A 37 7.75 -14.42 6.39
CA LEU A 37 7.52 -15.86 6.20
C LEU A 37 7.88 -16.28 4.77
N ARG A 38 7.57 -15.48 3.74
CA ARG A 38 7.92 -15.75 2.35
C ARG A 38 9.43 -15.80 2.13
N GLU A 39 10.20 -14.85 2.68
CA GLU A 39 11.66 -14.88 2.64
C GLU A 39 12.26 -16.11 3.33
N SER A 40 11.75 -16.47 4.52
CA SER A 40 12.21 -17.66 5.26
C SER A 40 11.95 -18.98 4.52
N GLN A 41 10.94 -19.01 3.65
CA GLN A 41 10.55 -20.17 2.85
C GLN A 41 11.30 -20.26 1.52
N VAL A 42 11.64 -19.12 0.88
CA VAL A 42 12.47 -19.09 -0.34
C VAL A 42 13.86 -19.66 -0.09
N LEU A 43 14.44 -19.39 1.10
CA LEU A 43 15.72 -19.93 1.52
C LEU A 43 15.68 -21.46 1.78
N LYS A 44 14.51 -22.00 2.14
CA LYS A 44 14.30 -23.45 2.33
C LYS A 44 14.00 -24.19 1.02
N VAL A 45 13.30 -23.55 0.08
CA VAL A 45 12.86 -24.13 -1.20
C VAL A 45 14.00 -24.26 -2.22
N ASN A 46 14.96 -23.34 -2.21
CA ASN A 46 16.11 -23.40 -3.13
C ASN A 46 17.09 -24.55 -2.85
N ASN A 47 16.87 -25.33 -1.78
CA ASN A 47 17.74 -26.43 -1.41
C ASN A 47 17.18 -27.84 -1.66
N LYS A 48 15.95 -28.03 -2.18
CA LYS A 48 15.41 -29.36 -2.55
C LYS A 48 14.38 -29.29 -3.68
N ASN A 49 14.80 -29.61 -4.92
CA ASN A 49 14.08 -30.28 -6.02
C ASN A 49 12.61 -29.86 -6.39
N LYS A 50 12.44 -29.42 -7.65
CA LYS A 50 11.25 -29.20 -8.54
C LYS A 50 10.12 -30.29 -8.48
N PRO A 51 8.84 -30.19 -9.01
CA PRO A 51 7.98 -29.14 -9.64
C PRO A 51 6.50 -28.95 -9.09
N SER A 52 5.84 -27.89 -9.61
CA SER A 52 4.39 -27.60 -9.87
C SER A 52 3.27 -27.74 -8.81
N ASN A 53 2.77 -26.59 -8.35
CA ASN A 53 1.39 -26.11 -8.58
C ASN A 53 1.41 -24.58 -8.40
N GLN A 54 1.39 -23.86 -9.53
CA GLN A 54 1.68 -22.43 -9.67
C GLN A 54 0.41 -21.67 -10.09
N THR A 55 -0.35 -21.14 -9.14
CA THR A 55 -1.31 -20.06 -9.45
C THR A 55 -1.19 -18.89 -8.46
N ASP A 56 -0.93 -19.15 -7.18
CA ASP A 56 -0.86 -18.06 -6.18
C ASP A 56 0.58 -17.66 -5.76
N LYS A 57 1.58 -18.46 -6.16
CA LYS A 57 3.00 -18.22 -5.81
C LYS A 57 3.70 -17.18 -6.68
N ASN A 58 3.07 -16.72 -7.77
CA ASN A 58 3.70 -15.86 -8.77
C ASN A 58 3.38 -14.36 -8.64
N HIS A 59 2.49 -13.93 -7.75
CA HIS A 59 2.16 -12.51 -7.62
C HIS A 59 3.43 -11.69 -7.30
N TYR A 60 4.30 -12.17 -6.41
CA TYR A 60 5.50 -11.44 -5.96
C TYR A 60 6.72 -11.62 -6.87
N ARG A 61 6.57 -12.35 -7.98
CA ARG A 61 7.58 -12.50 -9.04
C ARG A 61 7.19 -11.75 -10.32
N LYS A 62 6.18 -10.88 -10.23
CA LYS A 62 5.67 -10.08 -11.36
C LYS A 62 6.12 -8.63 -11.24
N ALA A 63 6.42 -8.00 -12.37
CA ALA A 63 6.67 -6.57 -12.45
C ALA A 63 5.48 -5.77 -11.91
N LYS A 64 4.26 -6.25 -12.14
CA LYS A 64 3.03 -5.62 -11.63
C LYS A 64 3.07 -5.41 -10.13
N SER A 65 3.39 -6.44 -9.35
CA SER A 65 3.38 -6.35 -7.88
C SER A 65 4.53 -5.50 -7.35
N ARG A 66 5.67 -5.45 -8.05
CA ARG A 66 6.75 -4.51 -7.72
C ARG A 66 6.30 -3.06 -7.90
N ILE A 67 5.56 -2.75 -8.97
CA ILE A 67 4.99 -1.42 -9.19
C ILE A 67 3.91 -1.10 -8.16
N GLN A 68 3.08 -2.07 -7.78
CA GLN A 68 2.09 -1.90 -6.70
C GLN A 68 2.72 -1.70 -5.32
N ASN A 69 3.95 -2.18 -5.12
CA ASN A 69 4.74 -1.90 -3.91
C ASN A 69 5.35 -0.48 -3.87
N HIS A 70 5.27 0.29 -4.96
CA HIS A 70 5.74 1.67 -4.95
C HIS A 70 4.93 2.52 -3.97
N LEU A 71 5.60 3.49 -3.33
CA LEU A 71 4.95 4.42 -2.40
C LEU A 71 3.73 5.10 -3.01
N SER A 72 3.82 5.56 -4.26
CA SER A 72 2.71 6.20 -4.98
C SER A 72 1.47 5.31 -5.03
N TYR A 73 1.63 4.02 -5.35
CA TYR A 73 0.50 3.11 -5.41
C TYR A 73 -0.11 2.90 -4.02
N LYS A 74 0.71 2.63 -2.99
CA LYS A 74 0.25 2.46 -1.60
C LYS A 74 -0.53 3.67 -1.08
N LEU A 75 -0.01 4.89 -1.32
CA LEU A 75 -0.66 6.13 -0.90
C LEU A 75 -1.97 6.39 -1.66
N GLY A 76 -1.97 6.18 -2.98
CA GLY A 76 -3.17 6.34 -3.79
C GLY A 76 -4.27 5.36 -3.40
N GLN A 77 -3.91 4.12 -3.09
CA GLN A 77 -4.83 3.10 -2.61
C GLN A 77 -5.44 3.52 -1.27
N ALA A 78 -4.61 3.94 -0.31
CA ALA A 78 -5.08 4.42 0.98
C ALA A 78 -6.04 5.62 0.87
N LEU A 79 -5.77 6.55 -0.05
CA LEU A 79 -6.68 7.67 -0.32
C LEU A 79 -8.05 7.19 -0.84
N ILE A 80 -8.08 6.26 -1.79
CA ILE A 80 -9.33 5.72 -2.36
C ILE A 80 -10.14 4.96 -1.31
N GLU A 81 -9.47 4.15 -0.50
CA GLU A 81 -10.14 3.33 0.53
C GLU A 81 -10.72 4.17 1.65
N ASN A 82 -9.96 5.18 2.13
CA ASN A 82 -10.37 6.00 3.26
C ASN A 82 -11.29 7.17 2.88
N SER A 83 -11.36 7.57 1.60
CA SER A 83 -12.22 8.68 1.15
C SER A 83 -13.71 8.35 1.04
N LYS A 84 -14.12 7.14 1.46
CA LYS A 84 -15.53 6.67 1.38
C LYS A 84 -16.39 7.07 2.58
N SER A 85 -15.79 7.62 3.64
CA SER A 85 -16.50 8.05 4.84
C SER A 85 -15.85 9.28 5.48
N ILE A 86 -16.64 10.03 6.26
CA ILE A 86 -16.17 11.22 6.98
C ILE A 86 -15.05 10.84 7.97
N PHE A 87 -15.25 9.78 8.75
CA PHE A 87 -14.22 9.25 9.65
C PHE A 87 -12.97 8.78 8.90
N GLY A 88 -13.13 8.20 7.71
CA GLY A 88 -12.00 7.85 6.86
C GLY A 88 -11.18 9.08 6.44
N TYR A 89 -11.82 10.21 6.11
CA TYR A 89 -11.12 11.47 5.84
C TYR A 89 -10.30 11.98 7.02
N ILE A 90 -10.84 11.89 8.24
CA ILE A 90 -10.14 12.28 9.47
C ILE A 90 -8.90 11.39 9.70
N ARG A 91 -8.98 10.11 9.32
CA ARG A 91 -7.91 9.13 9.49
C ARG A 91 -6.80 9.22 8.45
N ILE A 92 -7.06 9.80 7.27
CA ILE A 92 -6.11 9.88 6.15
C ILE A 92 -4.72 10.38 6.57
N PRO A 93 -4.55 11.48 7.32
CA PRO A 93 -3.22 11.97 7.69
C PRO A 93 -2.38 10.92 8.43
N TYR A 94 -2.99 10.19 9.37
CA TYR A 94 -2.32 9.15 10.15
C TYR A 94 -1.95 7.95 9.28
N VAL A 95 -2.89 7.48 8.45
CA VAL A 95 -2.68 6.32 7.56
C VAL A 95 -1.55 6.61 6.56
N LEU A 96 -1.53 7.81 5.95
CA LEU A 96 -0.49 8.19 4.99
C LEU A 96 0.89 8.29 5.65
N SER A 97 0.96 8.83 6.88
CA SER A 97 2.21 8.88 7.63
C SER A 97 2.75 7.48 7.91
N TYR A 98 1.89 6.59 8.43
CA TYR A 98 2.26 5.20 8.70
C TYR A 98 2.77 4.47 7.46
N ILE A 99 2.07 4.58 6.33
CA ILE A 99 2.48 3.95 5.06
C ILE A 99 3.85 4.46 4.62
N LYS A 100 4.09 5.77 4.71
CA LYS A 100 5.37 6.37 4.34
C LYS A 100 6.51 5.86 5.20
N ASP A 101 6.33 5.84 6.53
CA ASP A 101 7.36 5.41 7.46
C ASP A 101 7.64 3.92 7.34
N LYS A 102 6.59 3.10 7.22
CA LYS A 102 6.71 1.65 6.97
C LYS A 102 7.42 1.38 5.65
N HIS A 103 7.06 2.07 4.57
CA HIS A 103 7.73 1.88 3.27
C HIS A 103 9.22 2.26 3.32
N LYS A 104 9.58 3.32 4.05
CA LYS A 104 10.98 3.70 4.26
C LYS A 104 11.74 2.65 5.08
N PHE A 105 11.09 2.08 6.09
CA PHE A 105 11.65 1.01 6.90
C PHE A 105 11.88 -0.27 6.07
N GLU A 106 10.88 -0.68 5.28
CA GLU A 106 10.99 -1.82 4.35
C GLU A 106 12.15 -1.66 3.35
N GLN A 107 12.33 -0.46 2.79
CA GLN A 107 13.46 -0.18 1.88
C GLN A 107 14.81 -0.34 2.59
N LYS A 108 14.98 0.20 3.79
CA LYS A 108 16.22 0.06 4.56
C LYS A 108 16.52 -1.39 4.91
N ALA A 109 15.52 -2.13 5.38
CA ALA A 109 15.67 -3.55 5.71
C ALA A 109 16.06 -4.38 4.48
N TYR A 110 15.51 -4.06 3.30
CA TYR A 110 15.90 -4.69 2.04
C TYR A 110 17.35 -4.36 1.64
N GLU A 111 17.78 -3.11 1.76
CA GLU A 111 19.17 -2.69 1.50
C GLU A 111 20.15 -3.42 2.43
N GLU A 112 19.82 -3.57 3.72
CA GLU A 112 20.63 -4.30 4.70
C GLU A 112 20.76 -5.78 4.31
N LYS A 113 19.67 -6.44 3.91
CA LYS A 113 19.70 -7.84 3.45
C LYS A 113 20.55 -8.04 2.19
N ILE A 114 20.52 -7.10 1.24
CA ILE A 114 21.38 -7.17 0.04
C ILE A 114 22.86 -6.98 0.41
N LYS A 115 23.16 -6.12 1.39
CA LYS A 115 24.54 -5.94 1.87
C LYS A 115 25.08 -7.22 2.51
N GLU A 116 24.24 -7.91 3.28
CA GLU A 116 24.60 -9.20 3.89
C GLU A 116 24.72 -10.33 2.87
N ASN A 117 23.81 -10.38 1.90
CA ASN A 117 23.81 -11.38 0.84
C ASN A 117 23.39 -10.77 -0.51
N PRO A 118 24.36 -10.43 -1.38
CA PRO A 118 24.08 -9.81 -2.69
C PRO A 118 23.18 -10.65 -3.60
N ASN A 119 23.12 -11.97 -3.40
CA ASN A 119 22.26 -12.86 -4.20
C ASN A 119 20.75 -12.67 -3.92
N LEU A 120 20.39 -11.92 -2.86
CA LEU A 120 19.01 -11.58 -2.54
C LEU A 120 18.50 -10.37 -3.35
N ALA A 121 19.37 -9.70 -4.12
CA ALA A 121 18.98 -8.57 -4.95
C ALA A 121 17.94 -9.00 -6.00
N LEU A 122 16.81 -8.30 -6.02
CA LEU A 122 15.81 -8.47 -7.05
C LEU A 122 16.38 -8.04 -8.42
N PRO A 123 16.10 -8.78 -9.50
CA PRO A 123 16.56 -8.41 -10.82
C PRO A 123 15.92 -7.08 -11.27
N PRO A 124 16.48 -6.37 -12.27
CA PRO A 124 15.90 -5.13 -12.78
C PRO A 124 14.44 -5.31 -13.25
N LEU A 125 13.61 -4.28 -13.14
CA LEU A 125 12.16 -4.40 -13.39
C LEU A 125 11.87 -4.79 -14.85
N GLU A 126 12.74 -4.37 -15.78
CA GLU A 126 12.69 -4.61 -17.22
C GLU A 126 12.90 -6.09 -17.57
N THR A 127 13.55 -6.86 -16.70
CA THR A 127 13.84 -8.29 -16.94
C THR A 127 12.64 -9.19 -16.70
N TYR A 128 11.54 -8.65 -16.16
CA TYR A 128 10.35 -9.41 -15.84
C TYR A 128 9.51 -9.62 -17.11
N PRO A 129 9.00 -10.84 -17.37
CA PRO A 129 8.22 -11.13 -18.56
C PRO A 129 6.97 -10.26 -18.72
N ASP A 130 6.35 -9.84 -17.61
CA ASP A 130 5.15 -9.01 -17.58
C ASP A 130 5.43 -7.50 -17.54
N TYR A 131 6.69 -7.07 -17.71
CA TYR A 131 7.09 -5.66 -17.58
C TYR A 131 6.22 -4.71 -18.41
N ASN A 132 6.01 -5.02 -19.69
CA ASN A 132 5.23 -4.17 -20.59
C ASN A 132 3.76 -4.04 -20.17
N GLU A 133 3.16 -5.09 -19.62
CA GLU A 133 1.81 -5.00 -19.03
C GLU A 133 1.82 -4.22 -17.71
N ALA A 134 2.82 -4.46 -16.87
CA ALA A 134 2.97 -3.82 -15.59
C ALA A 134 3.16 -2.30 -15.71
N LEU A 135 3.76 -1.79 -16.78
CA LEU A 135 3.86 -0.35 -17.04
C LEU A 135 2.49 0.34 -17.06
N LYS A 136 1.42 -0.35 -17.47
CA LYS A 136 0.05 0.18 -17.43
C LYS A 136 -0.43 0.48 -16.02
N GLU A 137 0.11 -0.19 -14.99
CA GLU A 137 -0.20 0.09 -13.60
C GLU A 137 0.27 1.48 -13.16
N LYS A 138 1.36 2.01 -13.73
CA LYS A 138 1.79 3.40 -13.48
C LYS A 138 0.84 4.44 -14.06
N GLU A 139 0.06 4.02 -15.06
CA GLU A 139 -0.96 4.82 -15.72
C GLU A 139 -2.36 4.61 -15.13
N CYS A 140 -2.49 3.85 -14.03
CA CYS A 140 -3.75 3.68 -13.33
C CYS A 140 -4.06 4.86 -12.39
N PHE A 141 -5.35 5.05 -12.07
CA PHE A 141 -5.81 6.19 -11.28
C PHE A 141 -5.18 6.19 -9.89
N THR A 142 -5.12 5.03 -9.25
CA THR A 142 -4.50 4.83 -7.94
C THR A 142 -3.06 5.32 -7.93
N TYR A 143 -2.25 4.90 -8.89
CA TYR A 143 -0.84 5.27 -8.96
C TYR A 143 -0.68 6.78 -9.16
N LYS A 144 -1.38 7.36 -10.14
CA LYS A 144 -1.33 8.79 -10.45
C LYS A 144 -1.84 9.66 -9.29
N LEU A 145 -2.84 9.19 -8.55
CA LEU A 145 -3.38 9.86 -7.37
C LEU A 145 -2.31 9.98 -6.27
N GLY A 146 -1.61 8.90 -5.97
CA GLY A 146 -0.53 8.94 -4.98
C GLY A 146 0.71 9.71 -5.46
N GLU A 147 1.05 9.68 -6.75
CA GLU A 147 2.08 10.56 -7.31
C GLU A 147 1.72 12.04 -7.12
N ALA A 148 0.47 12.41 -7.41
CA ALA A 148 -0.02 13.77 -7.21
C ALA A 148 0.03 14.18 -5.73
N LEU A 149 -0.28 13.26 -4.80
CA LEU A 149 -0.13 13.52 -3.36
C LEU A 149 1.33 13.74 -2.96
N ILE A 150 2.26 12.90 -3.44
CA ILE A 150 3.69 13.08 -3.19
C ILE A 150 4.15 14.44 -3.72
N GLN A 151 3.72 14.83 -4.92
CA GLN A 151 4.05 16.13 -5.49
C GLN A 151 3.47 17.30 -4.68
N ALA A 152 2.24 17.15 -4.18
CA ALA A 152 1.61 18.11 -3.29
C ALA A 152 2.41 18.29 -1.99
N SER A 153 2.91 17.17 -1.42
CA SER A 153 3.70 17.18 -0.19
C SER A 153 5.03 17.92 -0.34
N LYS A 154 5.66 17.86 -1.51
CA LYS A 154 6.90 18.61 -1.80
C LYS A 154 6.66 20.13 -1.83
N ASN A 155 5.48 20.53 -2.28
CA ASN A 155 5.08 21.93 -2.44
C ASN A 155 4.05 22.36 -1.37
N TRP A 156 4.08 21.75 -0.18
CA TRP A 156 3.04 21.97 0.84
C TRP A 156 2.92 23.44 1.26
N TYR A 157 4.07 24.13 1.42
CA TYR A 157 4.15 25.55 1.77
C TYR A 157 3.66 26.48 0.65
N GLY A 158 3.63 26.00 -0.60
CA GLY A 158 3.09 26.70 -1.76
C GLY A 158 1.63 26.36 -2.06
N GLY A 159 0.88 25.86 -1.08
CA GLY A 159 -0.51 25.45 -1.26
C GLY A 159 -0.66 24.14 -2.06
N GLY A 160 0.36 23.29 -2.07
CA GLY A 160 0.37 22.03 -2.82
C GLY A 160 -0.84 21.14 -2.54
N TYR A 161 -1.27 21.03 -1.27
CA TYR A 161 -2.46 20.25 -0.90
C TYR A 161 -3.79 20.89 -1.34
N ILE A 162 -3.88 22.22 -1.37
CA ILE A 162 -5.05 22.94 -1.89
C ILE A 162 -5.16 22.65 -3.39
N LYS A 163 -4.07 22.82 -4.13
CA LYS A 163 -4.01 22.47 -5.55
C LYS A 163 -4.36 20.99 -5.78
N PHE A 164 -3.84 20.10 -4.95
CA PHE A 164 -4.14 18.67 -5.04
C PHE A 164 -5.64 18.40 -4.93
N ALA A 165 -6.28 18.89 -3.86
CA ALA A 165 -7.69 18.64 -3.58
C ALA A 165 -8.62 19.25 -4.63
N PHE A 166 -8.38 20.51 -5.03
CA PHE A 166 -9.31 21.25 -5.88
C PHE A 166 -8.99 21.23 -7.38
N LYS A 167 -7.76 20.87 -7.78
CA LYS A 167 -7.33 20.85 -9.18
C LYS A 167 -6.89 19.47 -9.64
N ASP A 168 -5.92 18.86 -8.97
CA ASP A 168 -5.30 17.62 -9.47
C ASP A 168 -6.23 16.41 -9.34
N VAL A 169 -6.90 16.23 -8.20
CA VAL A 169 -7.87 15.13 -7.99
C VAL A 169 -9.05 15.22 -8.98
N PRO A 170 -9.74 16.38 -9.14
CA PRO A 170 -10.80 16.50 -10.14
C PRO A 170 -10.32 16.29 -11.57
N ARG A 171 -9.13 16.79 -11.93
CA ARG A 171 -8.54 16.58 -13.25
C ARG A 171 -8.30 15.10 -13.51
N LEU A 172 -7.64 14.39 -12.58
CA LEU A 172 -7.39 12.96 -12.70
C LEU A 172 -8.70 12.18 -12.87
N LYS A 173 -9.72 12.46 -12.06
CA LYS A 173 -11.05 11.81 -12.21
C LYS A 173 -11.64 12.02 -13.61
N ARG A 174 -11.50 13.22 -14.20
CA ARG A 174 -11.97 13.51 -15.55
C ARG A 174 -11.18 12.78 -16.63
N GLU A 175 -9.87 12.68 -16.50
CA GLU A 175 -9.00 11.97 -17.45
C GLU A 175 -9.32 10.48 -17.48
N PHE A 176 -9.51 9.86 -16.31
CA PHE A 176 -9.84 8.43 -16.22
C PHE A 176 -11.25 8.10 -16.68
N ARG A 177 -12.22 9.02 -16.52
CA ARG A 177 -13.59 8.80 -17.04
C ARG A 177 -13.68 8.89 -18.57
N LYS A 178 -12.69 9.50 -19.23
CA LYS A 178 -12.66 9.70 -20.70
C LYS A 178 -11.91 8.60 -21.46
N ARG A 179 -11.16 7.76 -20.75
CA ARG A 179 -10.46 6.59 -21.30
C ARG A 179 -11.41 5.40 -21.32
#